data_AF-B4HAP8-F1
#
_entry.id   AF-B4HAP8-F1
#
_cell.length_a   1.000
_cell.length_b   1.000
_cell.length_c   1.000
_cell.angle_alpha   90.00
_cell.angle_beta   90.00
_cell.angle_gamma   90.00
#
_symmetry.space_group_name_H-M   'P 1'
#
loop_
_entity.id
_entity.type
_entity.pdbx_description
1 polymer ?
#
loop_
_entity_poly.entity_id
_entity_poly.type
_entity_poly.pdbx_seq_one_letter_code
_entity_poly.pdbx_strand_id
1 'polypeptide(L)'
;MPMRESSGAFATAAGLCGVLPAQTHSKAKMTDPRFRIRPLQQVASACTGAMVTACFMTPLDVIKTRLQAQQSALLSNKCFLYCNGLMDHICPCGPGTPSPTLSKPAPHFSGTIDAFIKISRAEGIGSLWSGLSPTLISALPSTIIYFVAYEQLKARFTDFHYNYLLNLDPVQDSSDVRDIPMLVPLLAGVTARILAVTCVSPVELIRTKMQSQKMTHAEMFGTIRQVVQSQGLLGLWRGLPPTILRDVPFSGIYWTCYEYLKSIFNVVEPTFGFSFAAGAISGSVAAMVTTPFDVIKTHEQIEFGEKFIFSDNPPKSVATKSVMARLSSIYRLGGVRGIFAGLGPRLFKVAPACAIMISSFEYGKSFFYHYNVDQHNEALLAIPHNRRITPAAHASDSAPGNCDKFN
;
A
#
# COMPACT_ATOMS: atom_id res chain seq x y z
N MET A 1 -31.71 42.62 -50.59
CA MET A 1 -30.95 42.61 -51.86
C MET A 1 -30.47 44.04 -52.10
N PRO A 2 -29.16 44.28 -52.09
CA PRO A 2 -28.32 44.16 -53.30
C PRO A 2 -27.04 43.33 -53.04
N MET A 3 -26.60 42.45 -53.96
CA MET A 3 -25.67 42.73 -55.08
C MET A 3 -24.34 43.36 -54.61
N ARG A 4 -23.29 42.54 -54.54
CA ARG A 4 -21.90 42.99 -54.39
C ARG A 4 -21.10 42.46 -55.59
N GLU A 5 -20.63 43.40 -56.39
CA GLU A 5 -19.85 43.20 -57.60
C GLU A 5 -18.48 42.58 -57.33
N SER A 6 -18.03 41.78 -58.30
CA SER A 6 -16.65 41.37 -58.48
C SER A 6 -15.84 42.51 -59.10
N SER A 7 -14.63 42.75 -58.60
CA SER A 7 -13.54 43.30 -59.40
C SER A 7 -12.24 42.70 -58.90
N GLY A 8 -11.57 41.96 -59.78
CA GLY A 8 -10.23 41.45 -59.56
C GLY A 8 -9.19 42.56 -59.78
N ALA A 9 -8.09 42.47 -59.04
CA ALA A 9 -6.82 43.06 -59.40
C ALA A 9 -5.70 42.09 -59.01
N PHE A 10 -4.85 41.81 -59.99
CA PHE A 10 -3.70 40.91 -59.96
C PHE A 10 -2.45 41.67 -59.46
N ALA A 11 -1.45 40.90 -58.99
CA ALA A 11 -0.10 41.29 -58.53
C ALA A 11 -0.03 41.85 -57.08
N THR A 12 0.88 41.41 -56.20
CA THR A 12 2.27 40.99 -56.41
C THR A 12 2.73 40.15 -55.21
N ALA A 13 3.51 39.10 -55.48
CA ALA A 13 4.16 38.27 -54.46
C ALA A 13 5.31 39.02 -53.78
N ALA A 14 5.25 39.18 -52.45
CA ALA A 14 6.41 39.45 -51.61
C ALA A 14 6.11 39.13 -50.14
N GLY A 15 6.79 38.09 -49.62
CA GLY A 15 7.24 38.04 -48.22
C GLY A 15 6.20 37.93 -47.10
N LEU A 16 5.43 36.83 -47.05
CA LEU A 16 4.85 36.37 -45.78
C LEU A 16 5.89 35.51 -45.04
N CYS A 17 6.76 36.17 -44.27
CA CYS A 17 7.39 35.52 -43.13
C CYS A 17 6.29 35.32 -42.08
N GLY A 18 5.54 34.23 -42.25
CA GLY A 18 4.53 33.81 -41.30
C GLY A 18 5.21 33.47 -39.98
N VAL A 19 5.01 34.34 -38.98
CA VAL A 19 5.19 33.99 -37.57
C VAL A 19 4.28 32.78 -37.34
N LEU A 20 4.88 31.59 -37.25
CA LEU A 20 4.19 30.39 -36.78
C LEU A 20 3.60 30.72 -35.41
N PRO A 21 2.29 30.48 -35.18
CA PRO A 21 1.74 30.65 -33.85
C PRO A 21 2.50 29.72 -32.91
N ALA A 22 2.99 30.28 -31.79
CA ALA A 22 3.62 29.53 -30.72
C ALA A 22 2.75 28.29 -30.43
N GLN A 23 3.33 27.10 -30.62
CA GLN A 23 2.64 25.86 -30.29
C GLN A 23 2.23 25.95 -28.82
N THR A 24 0.93 26.02 -28.59
CA THR A 24 0.32 25.83 -27.29
C THR A 24 0.80 24.48 -26.77
N HIS A 25 1.70 24.50 -25.79
CA HIS A 25 2.13 23.31 -25.07
C HIS A 25 0.87 22.62 -24.54
N SER A 26 0.45 21.55 -25.21
CA SER A 26 -0.59 20.66 -24.71
C SER A 26 -0.07 20.13 -23.37
N LYS A 27 -0.71 20.54 -22.26
CA LYS A 27 -0.35 20.08 -20.91
C LYS A 27 -0.31 18.56 -20.94
N ALA A 28 0.88 17.99 -20.85
CA ALA A 28 1.04 16.54 -20.80
C ALA A 28 0.24 16.04 -19.59
N LYS A 29 -0.57 14.99 -19.76
CA LYS A 29 -1.36 14.39 -18.68
C LYS A 29 -0.63 13.17 -18.09
N MET A 30 -0.79 12.93 -16.79
CA MET A 30 -0.20 11.78 -16.09
C MET A 30 -0.64 10.41 -16.63
N THR A 31 -1.70 10.40 -17.44
CA THR A 31 -2.25 9.21 -18.13
C THR A 31 -1.67 8.97 -19.52
N ASP A 32 -0.85 9.87 -20.07
CA ASP A 32 -0.26 9.71 -21.41
C ASP A 32 0.73 8.53 -21.43
N PRO A 33 0.53 7.52 -22.30
CA PRO A 33 1.41 6.36 -22.38
C PRO A 33 2.86 6.72 -22.70
N ARG A 34 3.13 7.88 -23.32
CA ARG A 34 4.49 8.35 -23.66
C ARG A 34 5.32 8.77 -22.45
N PHE A 35 4.66 9.20 -21.37
CA PHE A 35 5.31 9.70 -20.15
C PHE A 35 5.03 8.79 -18.93
N ARG A 36 4.61 7.55 -19.18
CA ARG A 36 4.23 6.58 -18.14
C ARG A 36 5.40 6.33 -17.19
N ILE A 37 5.12 6.47 -15.90
CA ILE A 37 6.10 6.30 -14.81
C ILE A 37 6.64 4.86 -14.83
N ARG A 38 7.97 4.72 -14.80
CA ARG A 38 8.62 3.39 -14.85
C ARG A 38 8.43 2.64 -13.52
N PRO A 39 8.42 1.28 -13.52
CA PRO A 39 8.31 0.50 -12.29
C PRO A 39 9.34 0.87 -11.22
N LEU A 40 10.59 1.19 -11.61
CA LEU A 40 11.63 1.60 -10.67
C LEU A 40 11.32 2.95 -9.97
N GLN A 41 10.72 3.90 -10.70
CA GLN A 41 10.28 5.18 -10.16
C GLN A 41 9.08 4.99 -9.20
N GLN A 42 8.20 4.03 -9.50
CA GLN A 42 7.12 3.63 -8.61
C GLN A 42 7.67 2.97 -7.33
N VAL A 43 8.69 2.12 -7.43
CA VAL A 43 9.39 1.53 -6.28
C VAL A 43 9.96 2.64 -5.39
N ALA A 44 10.68 3.60 -5.96
CA ALA A 44 11.25 4.72 -5.21
C ALA A 44 10.17 5.54 -4.48
N SER A 45 9.06 5.85 -5.16
CA SER A 45 7.93 6.56 -4.58
C SER A 45 7.28 5.78 -3.44
N ALA A 46 7.09 4.47 -3.62
CA ALA A 46 6.51 3.57 -2.61
C ALA A 46 7.42 3.43 -1.38
N CYS A 47 8.73 3.33 -1.57
CA CYS A 47 9.72 3.30 -0.48
C CYS A 47 9.67 4.58 0.35
N THR A 48 9.69 5.75 -0.31
CA THR A 48 9.61 7.04 0.39
C THR A 48 8.32 7.13 1.21
N GLY A 49 7.16 6.78 0.62
CA GLY A 49 5.89 6.77 1.33
C GLY A 49 5.89 5.83 2.54
N ALA A 50 6.46 4.63 2.39
CA ALA A 50 6.58 3.67 3.48
C ALA A 50 7.49 4.16 4.61
N MET A 51 8.64 4.76 4.28
CA MET A 51 9.57 5.30 5.26
C MET A 51 8.98 6.47 6.03
N VAL A 52 8.34 7.42 5.34
CA VAL A 52 7.65 8.55 5.97
C VAL A 52 6.53 8.04 6.88
N THR A 53 5.67 7.15 6.37
CA THR A 53 4.59 6.56 7.16
C THR A 53 5.12 5.85 8.40
N ALA A 54 6.14 5.02 8.26
CA ALA A 54 6.75 4.30 9.39
C ALA A 54 7.34 5.28 10.42
N CYS A 55 8.03 6.34 9.98
CA CYS A 55 8.59 7.35 10.87
C CYS A 55 7.51 8.03 11.74
N PHE A 56 6.37 8.40 11.16
CA PHE A 56 5.26 9.03 11.87
C PHE A 56 4.44 8.05 12.71
N MET A 57 4.24 6.82 12.24
CA MET A 57 3.38 5.84 12.91
C MET A 57 4.10 5.07 14.03
N THR A 58 5.42 4.91 13.98
CA THR A 58 6.15 4.10 14.98
C THR A 58 5.96 4.61 16.41
N PRO A 59 6.05 5.92 16.71
CA PRO A 59 5.76 6.43 18.06
C PRO A 59 4.36 6.07 18.56
N LEU A 60 3.34 6.19 17.69
CA LEU A 60 1.96 5.86 18.03
C LEU A 60 1.78 4.36 18.27
N ASP A 61 2.45 3.52 17.48
CA ASP A 61 2.43 2.08 17.65
C ASP A 61 3.12 1.65 18.95
N VAL A 62 4.25 2.26 19.32
CA VAL A 62 4.92 2.02 20.60
C VAL A 62 4.02 2.43 21.77
N ILE A 63 3.42 3.62 21.74
CA ILE A 63 2.53 4.05 22.82
C ILE A 63 1.35 3.10 22.98
N LYS A 64 0.74 2.70 21.86
CA LYS A 64 -0.39 1.76 21.86
C LYS A 64 0.00 0.40 22.45
N THR A 65 1.13 -0.19 22.02
CA THR A 65 1.55 -1.50 22.53
C THR A 65 1.84 -1.46 24.02
N ARG A 66 2.47 -0.38 24.52
CA ARG A 66 2.71 -0.19 25.96
C ARG A 66 1.41 -0.06 26.76
N LEU A 67 0.44 0.72 26.26
CA LEU A 67 -0.89 0.84 26.87
C LEU A 67 -1.64 -0.49 26.90
N GLN A 68 -1.66 -1.22 25.77
CA GLN A 68 -2.34 -2.50 25.66
C GLN A 68 -1.73 -3.54 26.59
N ALA A 69 -0.40 -3.55 26.70
CA ALA A 69 0.26 -4.51 27.56
C ALA A 69 0.12 -4.19 29.06
N GLN A 70 0.00 -2.92 29.46
CA GLN A 70 -0.42 -2.56 30.82
C GLN A 70 -1.81 -3.15 31.14
N GLN A 71 -2.76 -3.02 30.21
CA GLN A 71 -4.11 -3.55 30.39
C GLN A 71 -4.11 -5.08 30.48
N SER A 72 -3.32 -5.76 29.65
CA SER A 72 -3.12 -7.22 29.74
C SER A 72 -2.47 -7.65 31.05
N ALA A 73 -1.54 -6.87 31.61
CA ALA A 73 -0.92 -7.15 32.90
C ALA A 73 -1.92 -7.09 34.06
N LEU A 74 -2.78 -6.06 34.07
CA LEU A 74 -3.85 -5.91 35.06
C LEU A 74 -4.88 -7.06 35.00
N LEU A 75 -5.22 -7.54 33.80
CA LEU A 75 -6.19 -8.63 33.63
C LEU A 75 -5.62 -10.02 33.98
N SER A 76 -4.31 -10.21 33.90
CA SER A 76 -3.69 -11.53 34.03
C SER A 76 -3.22 -11.90 35.46
N ASN A 77 -3.23 -10.98 36.44
CA ASN A 77 -2.61 -11.16 37.76
C ASN A 77 -1.14 -11.68 37.67
N LYS A 78 -0.43 -11.29 36.60
CA LYS A 78 0.96 -11.69 36.32
C LYS A 78 1.83 -10.45 36.16
N CYS A 79 2.99 -10.43 36.83
CA CYS A 79 3.97 -9.34 36.70
C CYS A 79 4.84 -9.54 35.46
N PHE A 80 4.92 -8.54 34.58
CA PHE A 80 5.74 -8.55 33.36
C PHE A 80 6.99 -7.67 33.54
N LEU A 81 8.14 -8.12 33.04
CA LEU A 81 9.40 -7.36 33.03
C LEU A 81 9.63 -6.75 31.64
N TYR A 82 9.87 -5.45 31.58
CA TYR A 82 10.19 -4.76 30.32
C TYR A 82 11.67 -4.47 30.20
N CYS A 83 12.31 -5.09 29.21
CA CYS A 83 13.70 -4.83 28.86
C CYS A 83 13.81 -4.53 27.35
N ASN A 84 14.22 -3.30 27.00
CA ASN A 84 14.53 -2.85 25.64
C ASN A 84 13.36 -2.88 24.65
N GLY A 85 12.18 -2.35 25.01
CA GLY A 85 11.06 -2.21 24.07
C GLY A 85 10.35 -3.52 23.66
N LEU A 86 10.86 -4.67 24.11
CA LEU A 86 10.18 -5.97 24.02
C LEU A 86 9.52 -6.33 25.36
N MET A 87 8.40 -7.04 25.26
CA MET A 87 7.64 -7.55 26.39
C MET A 87 8.27 -8.90 26.81
N ASP A 88 9.06 -8.94 27.87
CA ASP A 88 9.66 -10.18 28.38
C ASP A 88 8.80 -10.79 29.52
N HIS A 89 8.93 -12.10 29.70
CA HIS A 89 8.00 -12.97 30.43
C HIS A 89 7.90 -12.74 31.95
N ILE A 90 6.75 -13.24 32.42
CA ILE A 90 6.15 -13.34 33.75
C ILE A 90 7.14 -13.69 34.88
N CYS A 91 7.23 -12.84 35.92
CA CYS A 91 7.65 -13.30 37.24
C CYS A 91 6.45 -13.97 37.95
N PRO A 92 6.56 -15.19 38.48
CA PRO A 92 5.52 -15.75 39.33
C PRO A 92 5.40 -14.90 40.59
N CYS A 93 4.21 -14.35 40.85
CA CYS A 93 3.89 -13.74 42.14
C CYS A 93 3.27 -14.83 43.00
N GLY A 94 4.10 -15.53 43.78
CA GLY A 94 3.67 -16.54 44.75
C GLY A 94 4.12 -16.18 46.16
N PRO A 95 3.39 -16.61 47.22
CA PRO A 95 3.86 -16.49 48.59
C PRO A 95 5.10 -17.40 48.77
N GLY A 96 6.28 -16.85 48.54
CA GLY A 96 7.56 -17.59 48.59
C GLY A 96 8.61 -17.15 47.55
N THR A 97 8.26 -16.31 46.58
CA THR A 97 9.25 -15.75 45.64
C THR A 97 9.97 -14.56 46.26
N PRO A 98 11.31 -14.46 46.18
CA PRO A 98 12.05 -13.32 46.70
C PRO A 98 11.48 -12.03 46.10
N SER A 99 11.13 -11.08 46.97
CA SER A 99 10.63 -9.77 46.58
C SER A 99 11.63 -9.14 45.60
N PRO A 100 11.20 -8.61 44.44
CA PRO A 100 12.11 -8.03 43.46
C PRO A 100 12.62 -6.69 43.99
N THR A 101 13.61 -6.75 44.88
CA THR A 101 14.41 -5.60 45.30
C THR A 101 15.12 -5.07 44.06
N LEU A 102 14.75 -3.86 43.66
CA LEU A 102 15.19 -3.14 42.45
C LEU A 102 14.35 -3.34 41.17
N SER A 103 13.03 -3.48 41.28
CA SER A 103 12.13 -3.20 40.16
C SER A 103 11.59 -1.78 40.30
N LYS A 104 11.97 -0.85 39.39
CA LYS A 104 11.24 0.42 39.26
C LYS A 104 9.77 0.06 39.02
N PRO A 105 8.81 0.60 39.80
CA PRO A 105 7.40 0.34 39.54
C PRO A 105 7.10 0.72 38.09
N ALA A 106 6.47 -0.19 37.35
CA ALA A 106 6.11 0.07 35.97
C ALA A 106 5.26 1.34 35.91
N PRO A 107 5.60 2.33 35.06
CA PRO A 107 4.88 3.58 35.01
C PRO A 107 3.42 3.31 34.60
N HIS A 108 2.48 3.61 35.49
CA HIS A 108 1.06 3.52 35.18
C HIS A 108 0.67 4.64 34.22
N PHE A 109 0.13 4.28 33.07
CA PHE A 109 -0.33 5.18 32.03
C PHE A 109 -1.83 5.44 32.19
N SER A 110 -2.21 6.71 32.33
CA SER A 110 -3.62 7.16 32.40
C SER A 110 -4.22 7.38 31.00
N GLY A 111 -3.37 7.57 29.98
CA GLY A 111 -3.79 7.75 28.60
C GLY A 111 -2.61 7.91 27.63
N THR A 112 -2.91 8.16 26.35
CA THR A 112 -1.92 8.25 25.27
C THR A 112 -0.91 9.38 25.46
N ILE A 113 -1.36 10.58 25.87
CA ILE A 113 -0.49 11.74 26.09
C ILE A 113 0.38 11.52 27.33
N ASP A 114 -0.20 10.98 28.41
CA ASP A 114 0.52 10.62 29.62
C ASP A 114 1.59 9.55 29.35
N ALA A 115 1.26 8.55 28.54
CA ALA A 115 2.21 7.54 28.07
C ALA A 115 3.34 8.15 27.23
N PHE A 116 3.02 9.03 26.27
CA PHE A 116 4.04 9.74 25.48
C PHE A 116 5.03 10.50 26.37
N ILE A 117 4.53 11.28 27.34
CA ILE A 117 5.37 12.09 28.24
C ILE A 117 6.21 11.19 29.15
N LYS A 118 5.60 10.18 29.78
CA LYS A 118 6.29 9.26 30.70
C LYS A 118 7.36 8.43 30.00
N ILE A 119 7.06 7.89 28.81
CA ILE A 119 8.03 7.13 28.01
C ILE A 119 9.19 8.03 27.60
N SER A 120 8.90 9.22 27.06
CA SER A 120 9.93 10.16 26.61
C SER A 120 10.85 10.61 27.75
N ARG A 121 10.30 10.80 28.95
CA ARG A 121 11.08 11.17 30.15
C ARG A 121 11.86 10.02 30.78
N ALA A 122 11.33 8.80 30.73
CA ALA A 122 11.92 7.63 31.40
C ALA A 122 12.96 6.91 30.53
N GLU A 123 12.68 6.75 29.24
CA GLU A 123 13.50 5.98 28.28
C GLU A 123 14.21 6.88 27.25
N GLY A 124 13.84 8.17 27.17
CA GLY A 124 14.33 9.11 26.17
C GLY A 124 13.47 9.12 24.90
N ILE A 125 13.53 10.21 24.13
CA ILE A 125 12.66 10.40 22.95
C ILE A 125 12.90 9.36 21.83
N GLY A 126 14.14 8.87 21.68
CA GLY A 126 14.49 7.85 20.69
C GLY A 126 13.85 6.48 20.94
N SER A 127 13.42 6.20 22.18
CA SER A 127 12.72 4.96 22.53
C SER A 127 11.38 4.80 21.81
N LEU A 128 10.74 5.90 21.39
CA LEU A 128 9.50 5.87 20.60
C LEU A 128 9.69 5.29 19.21
N TRP A 129 10.93 5.22 18.72
CA TRP A 129 11.29 4.53 17.47
C TRP A 129 11.94 3.16 17.70
N SER A 130 11.91 2.65 18.94
CA SER A 130 12.33 1.27 19.22
C SER A 130 11.42 0.30 18.47
N GLY A 131 11.99 -0.40 17.48
CA GLY A 131 11.24 -1.26 16.57
C GLY A 131 11.02 -0.71 15.16
N LEU A 132 11.53 0.48 14.82
CA LEU A 132 11.47 1.02 13.45
C LEU A 132 12.20 0.11 12.45
N SER A 133 13.40 -0.38 12.76
CA SER A 133 14.19 -1.20 11.82
C SER A 133 13.53 -2.55 11.50
N PRO A 134 13.07 -3.35 12.49
CA PRO A 134 12.23 -4.52 12.22
C PRO A 134 10.94 -4.15 11.48
N THR A 135 10.42 -2.93 11.70
CA THR A 135 9.25 -2.41 11.01
C THR A 135 9.45 -2.23 9.52
N LEU A 136 10.53 -1.56 9.14
CA LEU A 136 10.87 -1.30 7.75
C LEU A 136 11.22 -2.57 6.97
N ILE A 137 11.90 -3.54 7.60
CA ILE A 137 12.32 -4.79 6.95
C ILE A 137 11.13 -5.54 6.33
N SER A 138 9.97 -5.56 6.98
CA SER A 138 8.78 -6.20 6.39
C SER A 138 7.83 -5.22 5.70
N ALA A 139 7.77 -3.96 6.15
CA ALA A 139 6.87 -2.96 5.57
C ALA A 139 7.29 -2.54 4.15
N LEU A 140 8.60 -2.42 3.88
CA LEU A 140 9.10 -2.00 2.57
C LEU A 140 8.77 -3.00 1.46
N PRO A 141 9.12 -4.30 1.55
CA PRO A 141 8.78 -5.25 0.50
C PRO A 141 7.27 -5.34 0.26
N SER A 142 6.48 -5.35 1.33
CA SER A 142 5.01 -5.38 1.26
C SER A 142 4.45 -4.19 0.51
N THR A 143 4.91 -2.98 0.85
CA THR A 143 4.43 -1.74 0.22
C THR A 143 4.87 -1.67 -1.25
N ILE A 144 6.12 -2.00 -1.55
CA ILE A 144 6.65 -1.99 -2.91
C ILE A 144 5.84 -2.93 -3.81
N ILE A 145 5.70 -4.20 -3.41
CA ILE A 145 4.98 -5.21 -4.20
C ILE A 145 3.53 -4.76 -4.38
N TYR A 146 2.90 -4.28 -3.30
CA TYR A 146 1.50 -3.86 -3.35
C TYR A 146 1.25 -2.67 -4.28
N PHE A 147 1.97 -1.56 -4.11
CA PHE A 147 1.73 -0.34 -4.90
C PHE A 147 2.15 -0.51 -6.36
N VAL A 148 3.30 -1.15 -6.61
CA VAL A 148 3.74 -1.41 -7.99
C VAL A 148 2.77 -2.37 -8.67
N ALA A 149 2.39 -3.48 -8.02
CA ALA A 149 1.42 -4.41 -8.60
C ALA A 149 0.07 -3.72 -8.86
N TYR A 150 -0.41 -2.89 -7.94
CA TYR A 150 -1.65 -2.15 -8.12
C TYR A 150 -1.60 -1.25 -9.37
N GLU A 151 -0.57 -0.42 -9.51
CA GLU A 151 -0.45 0.49 -10.67
C GLU A 151 -0.36 -0.29 -11.99
N GLN A 152 0.43 -1.36 -12.03
CA GLN A 152 0.59 -2.18 -13.24
C GLN A 152 -0.71 -2.92 -13.60
N LEU A 153 -1.39 -3.52 -12.61
CA LEU A 153 -2.66 -4.21 -12.81
C LEU A 153 -3.77 -3.24 -13.19
N LYS A 154 -3.84 -2.06 -12.56
CA LYS A 154 -4.80 -1.01 -12.89
C LYS A 154 -4.62 -0.56 -14.33
N ALA A 155 -3.39 -0.28 -14.76
CA ALA A 155 -3.10 0.11 -16.14
C ALA A 155 -3.54 -1.00 -17.12
N ARG A 156 -3.15 -2.25 -16.86
CA ARG A 156 -3.55 -3.37 -17.73
C ARG A 156 -5.05 -3.63 -17.76
N PHE A 157 -5.75 -3.55 -16.63
CA PHE A 157 -7.19 -3.75 -16.57
C PHE A 157 -7.96 -2.60 -17.21
N THR A 158 -7.44 -1.37 -17.12
CA THR A 158 -7.99 -0.21 -17.83
C THR A 158 -7.82 -0.38 -19.34
N ASP A 159 -6.60 -0.71 -19.79
CA ASP A 159 -6.30 -0.96 -21.21
C ASP A 159 -7.16 -2.12 -21.74
N PHE A 160 -7.31 -3.21 -20.97
CA PHE A 160 -8.17 -4.33 -21.34
C PHE A 160 -9.65 -3.93 -21.43
N HIS A 161 -10.17 -3.16 -20.46
CA HIS A 161 -11.57 -2.75 -20.46
C HIS A 161 -11.92 -1.87 -21.67
N TYR A 162 -11.10 -0.87 -21.99
CA TYR A 162 -11.39 0.04 -23.11
C TYR A 162 -11.14 -0.61 -24.48
N ASN A 163 -10.03 -1.32 -24.64
CA ASN A 163 -9.65 -1.86 -25.95
C ASN A 163 -10.44 -3.13 -26.30
N TYR A 164 -10.71 -4.00 -25.32
CA TYR A 164 -11.34 -5.30 -25.59
C TYR A 164 -12.85 -5.32 -25.33
N LEU A 165 -13.33 -4.70 -24.24
CA LEU A 165 -14.76 -4.74 -23.91
C LEU A 165 -15.58 -3.66 -24.62
N LEU A 166 -14.99 -2.47 -24.81
CA LEU A 166 -15.70 -1.33 -25.42
C LEU A 166 -15.32 -1.11 -26.90
N ASN A 167 -14.31 -1.80 -27.43
CA ASN A 167 -13.76 -1.59 -28.79
C ASN A 167 -13.60 -0.11 -29.15
N LEU A 168 -13.24 0.72 -28.17
CA LEU A 168 -12.96 2.13 -28.39
C LEU A 168 -11.50 2.25 -28.79
N ASP A 169 -11.23 2.85 -29.94
CA ASP A 169 -9.86 3.15 -30.35
C ASP A 169 -9.11 3.90 -29.23
N PRO A 170 -7.79 3.68 -29.07
CA PRO A 170 -6.95 4.50 -28.21
C PRO A 170 -6.99 5.94 -28.76
N VAL A 171 -7.91 6.74 -28.22
CA VAL A 171 -8.19 8.09 -28.73
C VAL A 171 -6.97 8.98 -28.53
N GLN A 172 -6.50 9.52 -29.66
CA GLN A 172 -5.45 10.51 -29.82
C GLN A 172 -5.82 11.88 -29.21
N ASP A 173 -7.11 12.12 -28.93
CA ASP A 173 -7.61 13.39 -28.41
C ASP A 173 -7.89 13.34 -26.89
N SER A 174 -7.15 14.18 -26.18
CA SER A 174 -6.84 14.04 -24.76
C SER A 174 -7.76 14.89 -23.88
N SER A 175 -8.89 15.35 -24.38
CA SER A 175 -9.79 16.29 -23.69
C SER A 175 -10.78 15.61 -22.73
N ASP A 176 -11.20 14.37 -22.98
CA ASP A 176 -12.21 13.69 -22.15
C ASP A 176 -11.59 12.84 -21.02
N VAL A 177 -11.91 13.20 -19.77
CA VAL A 177 -11.59 12.40 -18.59
C VAL A 177 -12.55 11.21 -18.60
N ARG A 178 -12.14 10.07 -19.17
CA ARG A 178 -12.98 8.86 -19.08
C ARG A 178 -13.01 8.37 -17.64
N ASP A 179 -14.21 8.28 -17.08
CA ASP A 179 -14.43 7.69 -15.76
C ASP A 179 -13.96 6.23 -15.76
N ILE A 180 -12.99 5.93 -14.90
CA ILE A 180 -12.53 4.55 -14.71
C ILE A 180 -13.67 3.79 -14.01
N PRO A 181 -14.18 2.69 -14.59
CA PRO A 181 -15.25 1.93 -13.96
C PRO A 181 -14.79 1.43 -12.58
N MET A 182 -15.62 1.58 -11.55
CA MET A 182 -15.28 1.28 -10.16
C MET A 182 -14.79 -0.16 -9.94
N LEU A 183 -15.16 -1.09 -10.84
CA LEU A 183 -14.69 -2.48 -10.82
C LEU A 183 -13.19 -2.61 -11.12
N VAL A 184 -12.60 -1.75 -11.95
CA VAL A 184 -11.18 -1.84 -12.31
C VAL A 184 -10.27 -1.57 -11.11
N PRO A 185 -10.44 -0.46 -10.35
CA PRO A 185 -9.70 -0.24 -9.10
C PRO A 185 -9.93 -1.35 -8.07
N LEU A 186 -11.15 -1.89 -7.98
CA LEU A 186 -11.48 -2.98 -7.07
C LEU A 186 -10.68 -4.24 -7.39
N LEU A 187 -10.72 -4.70 -8.64
CA LEU A 187 -10.01 -5.91 -9.08
C LEU A 187 -8.50 -5.73 -9.00
N ALA A 188 -7.98 -4.58 -9.45
CA ALA A 188 -6.56 -4.26 -9.34
C ALA A 188 -6.10 -4.27 -7.87
N GLY A 189 -6.87 -3.65 -6.98
CA GLY A 189 -6.59 -3.61 -5.54
C GLY A 189 -6.63 -4.99 -4.88
N VAL A 190 -7.63 -5.81 -5.20
CA VAL A 190 -7.77 -7.17 -4.67
C VAL A 190 -6.60 -8.06 -5.13
N THR A 191 -6.34 -8.12 -6.43
CA THR A 191 -5.28 -8.97 -7.00
C THR A 191 -3.89 -8.51 -6.54
N ALA A 192 -3.63 -7.21 -6.52
CA ALA A 192 -2.37 -6.66 -6.02
C ALA A 192 -2.15 -7.01 -4.54
N ARG A 193 -3.20 -6.96 -3.72
CA ARG A 193 -3.09 -7.30 -2.30
C ARG A 193 -2.81 -8.78 -2.11
N ILE A 194 -3.54 -9.67 -2.79
CA ILE A 194 -3.31 -11.13 -2.75
C ILE A 194 -1.85 -11.44 -3.08
N LEU A 195 -1.33 -10.86 -4.17
CA LEU A 195 0.06 -11.03 -4.58
C LEU A 195 1.03 -10.58 -3.47
N ALA A 196 0.84 -9.37 -2.95
CA ALA A 196 1.71 -8.81 -1.91
C ALA A 196 1.72 -9.65 -0.63
N VAL A 197 0.56 -10.02 -0.09
CA VAL A 197 0.50 -10.82 1.14
C VAL A 197 1.05 -12.23 0.93
N THR A 198 0.89 -12.81 -0.26
CA THR A 198 1.44 -14.14 -0.56
C THR A 198 2.97 -14.11 -0.61
N CYS A 199 3.56 -13.10 -1.24
CA CYS A 199 5.02 -12.96 -1.30
C CYS A 199 5.64 -12.65 0.06
N VAL A 200 4.97 -11.88 0.90
CA VAL A 200 5.54 -11.36 2.17
C VAL A 200 5.22 -12.24 3.38
N SER A 201 4.23 -13.12 3.31
CA SER A 201 3.81 -13.99 4.42
C SER A 201 4.95 -14.70 5.16
N PRO A 202 5.95 -15.31 4.48
CA PRO A 202 7.07 -15.95 5.17
C PRO A 202 7.90 -14.98 6.02
N VAL A 203 8.13 -13.76 5.51
CA VAL A 203 8.88 -12.71 6.22
C VAL A 203 8.09 -12.19 7.42
N GLU A 204 6.78 -12.02 7.26
CA GLU A 204 5.89 -11.66 8.37
C GLU A 204 5.86 -12.72 9.47
N LEU A 205 5.87 -14.01 9.11
CA LEU A 205 5.93 -15.10 10.09
C LEU A 205 7.25 -15.05 10.90
N ILE A 206 8.38 -14.86 10.22
CA ILE A 206 9.69 -14.75 10.88
C ILE A 206 9.71 -13.54 11.82
N ARG A 207 9.24 -12.39 11.32
CA ARG A 207 9.18 -11.16 12.10
C ARG A 207 8.30 -11.31 13.34
N THR A 208 7.09 -11.84 13.19
CA THR A 208 6.16 -12.01 14.32
C THR A 208 6.76 -12.92 15.40
N LYS A 209 7.50 -13.97 14.99
CA LYS A 209 8.24 -14.81 15.93
C LYS A 209 9.36 -14.05 16.64
N MET A 210 10.19 -13.29 15.92
CA MET A 210 11.23 -12.43 16.51
C MET A 210 10.68 -11.33 17.43
N GLN A 211 9.45 -10.86 17.20
CA GLN A 211 8.80 -9.88 18.07
C GLN A 211 8.24 -10.52 19.34
N SER A 212 7.84 -11.79 19.28
CA SER A 212 7.33 -12.53 20.43
C SER A 212 8.43 -13.06 21.34
N GLN A 213 9.63 -13.31 20.82
CA GLN A 213 10.76 -13.89 21.56
C GLN A 213 12.07 -13.21 21.12
N LYS A 214 12.93 -12.85 22.07
CA LYS A 214 14.31 -12.47 21.76
C LYS A 214 15.04 -13.70 21.24
N MET A 215 15.41 -13.67 19.96
CA MET A 215 16.12 -14.77 19.31
C MET A 215 17.35 -14.22 18.59
N THR A 216 18.46 -14.92 18.72
CA THR A 216 19.65 -14.71 17.89
C THR A 216 19.38 -15.13 16.45
N HIS A 217 20.17 -14.64 15.50
CA HIS A 217 20.04 -15.02 14.08
C HIS A 217 20.15 -16.55 13.89
N ALA A 218 21.00 -17.24 14.65
CA ALA A 218 21.15 -18.69 14.59
C ALA A 218 19.88 -19.44 15.05
N GLU A 219 19.26 -18.99 16.15
CA GLU A 219 18.01 -19.56 16.66
C GLU A 219 16.83 -19.31 15.72
N MET A 220 16.85 -18.18 14.99
CA MET A 220 15.87 -17.88 13.95
C MET A 220 15.97 -18.87 12.78
N PHE A 221 17.18 -19.16 12.28
CA PHE A 221 17.37 -20.17 11.23
C PHE A 221 16.99 -21.58 11.72
N GLY A 222 17.33 -21.93 12.97
CA GLY A 222 16.89 -23.19 13.60
C GLY A 222 15.36 -23.30 13.66
N THR A 223 14.68 -22.21 14.00
CA THR A 223 13.22 -22.09 13.98
C THR A 223 12.63 -22.31 12.59
N ILE A 224 13.17 -21.65 11.56
CA ILE A 224 12.68 -21.80 10.18
C ILE A 224 12.83 -23.26 9.75
N ARG A 225 13.99 -23.87 10.03
CA ARG A 225 14.24 -25.28 9.75
C ARG A 225 13.26 -26.20 10.47
N GLN A 226 12.97 -25.93 11.74
CA GLN A 226 12.00 -26.70 12.53
C GLN A 226 10.57 -26.57 11.96
N VAL A 227 10.15 -25.37 11.54
CA VAL A 227 8.84 -25.16 10.91
C VAL A 227 8.74 -25.94 9.60
N VAL A 228 9.77 -25.87 8.75
CA VAL A 228 9.81 -26.60 7.48
C VAL A 228 9.83 -28.12 7.69
N GLN A 229 10.57 -28.61 8.69
CA GLN A 229 10.62 -30.05 9.02
C GLN A 229 9.30 -30.58 9.60
N SER A 230 8.60 -29.76 10.41
CA SER A 230 7.38 -30.20 11.10
C SER A 230 6.10 -30.01 10.29
N GLN A 231 6.01 -28.97 9.46
CA GLN A 231 4.79 -28.59 8.73
C GLN A 231 4.98 -28.53 7.21
N GLY A 232 6.20 -28.83 6.72
CA GLY A 232 6.57 -28.65 5.32
C GLY A 232 6.76 -27.18 4.94
N LEU A 233 7.04 -26.94 3.66
CA LEU A 233 7.26 -25.58 3.12
C LEU A 233 6.01 -24.68 3.27
N LEU A 234 4.82 -25.26 3.18
CA LEU A 234 3.55 -24.51 3.35
C LEU A 234 3.33 -24.01 4.78
N GLY A 235 4.06 -24.52 5.77
CA GLY A 235 4.03 -24.00 7.14
C GLY A 235 4.39 -22.51 7.23
N LEU A 236 5.22 -22.00 6.29
CA LEU A 236 5.57 -20.59 6.22
C LEU A 236 4.39 -19.68 5.84
N TRP A 237 3.35 -20.22 5.19
CA TRP A 237 2.13 -19.50 4.80
C TRP A 237 0.94 -19.77 5.72
N ARG A 238 1.16 -20.37 6.89
CA ARG A 238 0.08 -20.70 7.83
C ARG A 238 -0.74 -19.48 8.27
N GLY A 239 -0.12 -18.30 8.36
CA GLY A 239 -0.80 -17.04 8.68
C GLY A 239 -1.49 -16.36 7.50
N LEU A 240 -1.39 -16.92 6.29
CA LEU A 240 -1.92 -16.30 5.06
C LEU A 240 -3.46 -16.20 5.06
N PRO A 241 -4.25 -17.24 5.37
CA PRO A 241 -5.72 -17.16 5.30
C PRO A 241 -6.34 -16.03 6.15
N PRO A 242 -6.01 -15.86 7.45
CA PRO A 242 -6.56 -14.76 8.24
C PRO A 242 -6.06 -13.39 7.77
N THR A 243 -4.87 -13.33 7.16
CA THR A 243 -4.35 -12.09 6.56
C THR A 243 -5.10 -11.72 5.29
N ILE A 244 -5.35 -12.67 4.40
CA ILE A 244 -6.17 -12.47 3.20
C ILE A 244 -7.59 -12.01 3.58
N LEU A 245 -8.22 -12.67 4.55
CA LEU A 245 -9.59 -12.38 5.00
C LEU A 245 -9.78 -10.91 5.40
N ARG A 246 -8.76 -10.28 5.99
CA ARG A 246 -8.82 -8.88 6.40
C ARG A 246 -8.30 -7.92 5.32
N ASP A 247 -7.12 -8.21 4.76
CA ASP A 247 -6.37 -7.24 3.96
C ASP A 247 -6.94 -7.08 2.55
N VAL A 248 -7.47 -8.16 1.96
CA VAL A 248 -7.98 -8.15 0.58
C VAL A 248 -9.27 -7.35 0.45
N PRO A 249 -10.31 -7.56 1.29
CA PRO A 249 -11.50 -6.70 1.25
C PRO A 249 -11.15 -5.24 1.54
N PHE A 250 -10.22 -5.00 2.47
CA PHE A 250 -9.78 -3.64 2.80
C PHE A 250 -9.18 -2.95 1.58
N SER A 251 -8.30 -3.65 0.86
CA SER A 251 -7.64 -3.14 -0.35
C SER A 251 -8.62 -2.79 -1.47
N GLY A 252 -9.58 -3.69 -1.75
CA GLY A 252 -10.58 -3.47 -2.80
C GLY A 252 -11.43 -2.23 -2.52
N ILE A 253 -11.93 -2.09 -1.29
CA ILE A 253 -12.74 -0.94 -0.88
C ILE A 253 -11.90 0.34 -0.89
N TYR A 254 -10.68 0.28 -0.34
CA TYR A 254 -9.77 1.43 -0.26
C TYR A 254 -9.51 2.06 -1.64
N TRP A 255 -9.08 1.26 -2.62
CA TRP A 255 -8.77 1.78 -3.96
C TRP A 255 -10.01 2.21 -4.71
N THR A 256 -11.12 1.49 -4.57
CA THR A 256 -12.40 1.87 -5.19
C THR A 256 -12.86 3.24 -4.66
N CYS A 257 -12.87 3.44 -3.35
CA CYS A 257 -13.21 4.73 -2.75
C CYS A 257 -12.21 5.83 -3.15
N TYR A 258 -10.92 5.53 -3.19
CA TYR A 258 -9.90 6.51 -3.55
C TYR A 258 -10.03 7.00 -5.01
N GLU A 259 -10.23 6.07 -5.96
CA GLU A 259 -10.44 6.41 -7.37
C GLU A 259 -11.80 7.09 -7.61
N TYR A 260 -12.84 6.66 -6.89
CA TYR A 260 -14.13 7.33 -6.91
C TYR A 260 -14.03 8.79 -6.46
N LEU A 261 -13.28 9.07 -5.38
CA LEU A 261 -13.02 10.44 -4.94
C LEU A 261 -12.25 11.24 -6.00
N LYS A 262 -11.30 10.64 -6.72
CA LYS A 262 -10.62 11.34 -7.82
C LYS A 262 -11.57 11.66 -8.99
N SER A 263 -12.44 10.72 -9.37
CA SER A 263 -13.43 10.90 -10.45
C SER A 263 -14.45 11.99 -10.08
N ILE A 264 -15.05 11.95 -8.89
CA ILE A 264 -16.07 12.94 -8.50
C ILE A 264 -15.53 14.38 -8.43
N PHE A 265 -14.25 14.54 -8.08
CA PHE A 265 -13.58 15.85 -8.05
C PHE A 265 -12.82 16.18 -9.35
N ASN A 266 -12.91 15.34 -10.39
CA ASN A 266 -12.22 15.49 -11.67
C ASN A 266 -10.70 15.71 -11.55
N VAL A 267 -10.08 15.03 -10.58
CA VAL A 267 -8.66 15.18 -10.25
C VAL A 267 -7.82 14.20 -11.08
N VAL A 268 -7.15 14.71 -12.11
CA VAL A 268 -6.22 13.94 -12.94
C VAL A 268 -4.83 13.81 -12.27
N GLU A 269 -4.33 14.92 -11.71
CA GLU A 269 -3.08 14.96 -10.96
C GLU A 269 -3.39 15.38 -9.52
N PRO A 270 -3.39 14.44 -8.56
CA PRO A 270 -3.80 14.75 -7.20
C PRO A 270 -2.71 15.50 -6.43
N THR A 271 -3.08 16.63 -5.84
CA THR A 271 -2.19 17.37 -4.93
C THR A 271 -1.92 16.55 -3.67
N PHE A 272 -0.87 16.91 -2.93
CA PHE A 272 -0.57 16.26 -1.64
C PHE A 272 -1.77 16.34 -0.67
N GLY A 273 -2.38 17.51 -0.55
CA GLY A 273 -3.52 17.73 0.35
C GLY A 273 -4.76 16.93 -0.04
N PHE A 274 -5.08 16.90 -1.35
CA PHE A 274 -6.18 16.06 -1.85
C PHE A 274 -5.91 14.58 -1.59
N SER A 275 -4.72 14.10 -1.94
CA SER A 275 -4.33 12.69 -1.73
C SER A 275 -4.38 12.31 -0.26
N PHE A 276 -3.94 13.20 0.63
CA PHE A 276 -3.97 13.00 2.08
C PHE A 276 -5.41 12.86 2.59
N ALA A 277 -6.29 13.80 2.23
CA ALA A 277 -7.69 13.76 2.65
C ALA A 277 -8.44 12.56 2.06
N ALA A 278 -8.29 12.31 0.74
CA ALA A 278 -8.91 11.19 0.06
C ALA A 278 -8.42 9.84 0.61
N GLY A 279 -7.13 9.73 0.91
CA GLY A 279 -6.53 8.56 1.57
C GLY A 279 -7.03 8.31 2.98
N ALA A 280 -7.20 9.38 3.77
CA ALA A 280 -7.78 9.27 5.10
C ALA A 280 -9.23 8.77 5.04
N ILE A 281 -10.05 9.35 4.16
CA ILE A 281 -11.46 9.00 3.99
C ILE A 281 -11.61 7.58 3.48
N SER A 282 -10.92 7.22 2.40
CA SER A 282 -10.98 5.86 1.83
C SER A 282 -10.49 4.80 2.82
N GLY A 283 -9.39 5.09 3.54
CA GLY A 283 -8.87 4.24 4.60
C GLY A 283 -9.86 4.04 5.75
N SER A 284 -10.58 5.10 6.13
CA SER A 284 -11.57 5.06 7.22
C SER A 284 -12.80 4.24 6.82
N VAL A 285 -13.34 4.47 5.62
CA VAL A 285 -14.47 3.71 5.07
C VAL A 285 -14.10 2.23 4.96
N ALA A 286 -12.94 1.92 4.37
CA ALA A 286 -12.45 0.54 4.27
C ALA A 286 -12.26 -0.10 5.65
N ALA A 287 -11.72 0.62 6.64
CA ALA A 287 -11.56 0.13 8.00
C ALA A 287 -12.91 -0.18 8.67
N MET A 288 -13.90 0.70 8.53
CA MET A 288 -15.24 0.48 9.07
C MET A 288 -15.86 -0.81 8.52
N VAL A 289 -15.92 -0.94 7.19
CA VAL A 289 -16.54 -2.10 6.53
C VAL A 289 -15.82 -3.40 6.87
N THR A 290 -14.50 -3.35 7.03
CA THR A 290 -13.69 -4.55 7.30
C THR A 290 -13.39 -4.79 8.78
N THR A 291 -14.02 -4.05 9.70
CA THR A 291 -13.88 -4.28 11.15
C THR A 291 -14.32 -5.68 11.58
N PRO A 292 -15.45 -6.23 11.09
CA PRO A 292 -15.83 -7.60 11.42
C PRO A 292 -14.73 -8.64 11.11
N PHE A 293 -14.05 -8.49 9.97
CA PHE A 293 -12.97 -9.40 9.56
C PHE A 293 -11.71 -9.27 10.42
N ASP A 294 -11.40 -8.05 10.88
CA ASP A 294 -10.27 -7.81 11.79
C ASP A 294 -10.54 -8.36 13.20
N VAL A 295 -11.78 -8.28 13.69
CA VAL A 295 -12.18 -8.94 14.95
C VAL A 295 -12.05 -10.46 14.84
N ILE A 296 -12.45 -11.06 13.71
CA ILE A 296 -12.25 -12.52 13.50
C ILE A 296 -10.77 -12.87 13.48
N LYS A 297 -9.95 -12.13 12.74
CA LYS A 297 -8.50 -12.34 12.67
C LYS A 297 -7.84 -12.25 14.03
N THR A 298 -8.18 -11.23 14.82
CA THR A 298 -7.59 -11.03 16.16
C THR A 298 -7.98 -12.14 17.12
N HIS A 299 -9.24 -12.60 17.10
CA HIS A 299 -9.65 -13.79 17.85
C HIS A 299 -8.92 -15.06 17.41
N GLU A 300 -8.71 -15.26 16.10
CA GLU A 300 -7.93 -16.38 15.58
C GLU A 300 -6.47 -16.34 16.02
N GLN A 301 -5.85 -15.15 16.03
CA GLN A 301 -4.48 -14.97 16.49
C GLN A 301 -4.34 -15.22 18.00
N ILE A 302 -5.32 -14.81 18.81
CA ILE A 302 -5.34 -15.08 20.25
C ILE A 302 -5.48 -16.59 20.52
N GLU A 303 -6.48 -17.24 19.91
CA GLU A 303 -6.70 -18.68 20.08
C GLU A 303 -5.50 -19.51 19.58
N PHE A 304 -4.87 -19.07 18.49
CA PHE A 304 -3.65 -19.69 17.99
C PHE A 304 -2.49 -19.51 18.96
N GLY A 305 -2.30 -18.30 19.51
CA GLY A 305 -1.28 -18.02 20.52
C GLY A 305 -1.45 -18.90 21.76
N GLU A 306 -2.65 -19.01 22.30
CA GLU A 306 -2.95 -19.84 23.47
C GLU A 306 -2.65 -21.32 23.23
N LYS A 307 -3.10 -21.88 22.10
CA LYS A 307 -2.97 -23.33 21.82
C LYS A 307 -1.57 -23.79 21.45
N PHE A 308 -0.73 -22.91 20.90
CA PHE A 308 0.60 -23.27 20.39
C PHE A 308 1.77 -22.69 21.19
N ILE A 309 1.59 -21.57 21.91
CA ILE A 309 2.67 -20.93 22.67
C ILE A 309 2.60 -21.29 24.16
N PHE A 310 1.39 -21.48 24.70
CA PHE A 310 1.18 -21.68 26.15
C PHE A 310 0.68 -23.08 26.54
N SER A 311 0.55 -24.00 25.58
CA SER A 311 0.14 -25.39 25.84
C SER A 311 1.35 -26.32 25.82
N ASP A 312 1.54 -27.10 26.89
CA ASP A 312 2.60 -28.12 26.99
C ASP A 312 2.43 -29.26 25.96
N ASN A 313 1.23 -29.41 25.39
CA ASN A 313 0.92 -30.36 24.32
C ASN A 313 0.24 -29.64 23.15
N PRO A 314 0.98 -29.09 22.18
CA PRO A 314 0.39 -28.45 21.02
C PRO A 314 -0.31 -29.50 20.12
N PRO A 315 -1.59 -29.31 19.76
CA PRO A 315 -2.29 -30.24 18.88
C PRO A 315 -1.70 -30.21 17.46
N LYS A 316 -1.50 -31.40 16.85
CA LYS A 316 -0.96 -31.54 15.48
C LYS A 316 -1.81 -30.85 14.41
N SER A 317 -3.11 -30.64 14.66
CA SER A 317 -3.98 -29.80 13.84
C SER A 317 -5.03 -29.11 14.70
N VAL A 318 -5.35 -27.85 14.39
CA VAL A 318 -6.49 -27.14 14.99
C VAL A 318 -7.58 -27.11 13.94
N ALA A 319 -8.75 -27.66 14.26
CA ALA A 319 -9.92 -27.58 13.40
C ALA A 319 -10.27 -26.10 13.16
N THR A 320 -10.13 -25.65 11.92
CA THR A 320 -10.52 -24.30 11.50
C THR A 320 -12.03 -24.20 11.54
N LYS A 321 -12.58 -23.60 12.60
CA LYS A 321 -13.99 -23.21 12.63
C LYS A 321 -14.25 -22.27 11.45
N SER A 322 -15.38 -22.46 10.76
CA SER A 322 -15.82 -21.55 9.70
C SER A 322 -15.87 -20.10 10.20
N VAL A 323 -15.43 -19.17 9.36
CA VAL A 323 -15.47 -17.71 9.61
C VAL A 323 -16.86 -17.27 10.06
N MET A 324 -17.91 -17.82 9.43
CA MET A 324 -19.31 -17.52 9.79
C MET A 324 -19.71 -18.07 11.15
N ALA A 325 -19.23 -19.25 11.54
CA ALA A 325 -19.50 -19.80 12.87
C ALA A 325 -18.86 -18.94 13.97
N ARG A 326 -17.64 -18.44 13.73
CA ARG A 326 -16.95 -17.51 14.65
C ARG A 326 -17.69 -16.17 14.74
N LEU A 327 -18.04 -15.58 13.60
CA LEU A 327 -18.80 -14.33 13.56
C LEU A 327 -20.13 -14.46 14.29
N SER A 328 -20.86 -15.57 14.08
CA SER A 328 -22.09 -15.86 14.81
C SER A 328 -21.87 -16.02 16.30
N SER A 329 -20.76 -16.63 16.74
CA SER A 329 -20.43 -16.77 18.16
C SER A 329 -20.15 -15.41 18.81
N ILE A 330 -19.38 -14.54 18.14
CA ILE A 330 -19.06 -13.19 18.63
C ILE A 330 -20.34 -12.36 18.72
N TYR A 331 -21.21 -12.46 17.71
CA TYR A 331 -22.50 -11.78 17.71
C TYR A 331 -23.40 -12.24 18.86
N ARG A 332 -23.47 -13.55 19.13
CA ARG A 332 -24.28 -14.08 20.25
C ARG A 332 -23.77 -13.62 21.62
N LEU A 333 -22.47 -13.41 21.78
CA LEU A 333 -21.86 -13.00 23.06
C LEU A 333 -21.89 -11.49 23.30
N GLY A 334 -21.61 -10.68 22.27
CA GLY A 334 -21.41 -9.23 22.40
C GLY A 334 -22.30 -8.36 21.51
N GLY A 335 -23.22 -8.97 20.76
CA GLY A 335 -24.06 -8.28 19.79
C GLY A 335 -23.25 -7.53 18.73
N VAL A 336 -23.81 -6.44 18.20
CA VAL A 336 -23.15 -5.58 17.21
C VAL A 336 -21.90 -4.89 17.78
N ARG A 337 -21.91 -4.55 19.07
CA ARG A 337 -20.76 -3.95 19.76
C ARG A 337 -19.55 -4.88 19.78
N GLY A 338 -19.76 -6.19 19.91
CA GLY A 338 -18.69 -7.19 19.82
C GLY A 338 -18.07 -7.26 18.42
N ILE A 339 -18.89 -7.17 17.36
CA ILE A 339 -18.42 -7.21 15.97
C ILE A 339 -17.59 -5.98 15.60
N PHE A 340 -17.92 -4.81 16.16
CA PHE A 340 -17.20 -3.55 15.93
C PHE A 340 -16.27 -3.16 17.08
N ALA A 341 -15.94 -4.12 17.96
CA ALA A 341 -15.01 -3.89 19.06
C ALA A 341 -13.64 -3.49 18.51
N GLY A 342 -13.10 -2.36 18.99
CA GLY A 342 -11.81 -1.84 18.53
C GLY A 342 -11.86 -0.96 17.27
N LEU A 343 -13.04 -0.62 16.74
CA LEU A 343 -13.18 0.29 15.58
C LEU A 343 -12.47 1.64 15.79
N GLY A 344 -12.66 2.28 16.95
CA GLY A 344 -12.04 3.58 17.27
C GLY A 344 -10.50 3.56 17.19
N PRO A 345 -9.83 2.69 17.97
CA PRO A 345 -8.38 2.50 17.87
C PRO A 345 -7.89 2.11 16.47
N ARG A 346 -8.70 1.40 15.70
CA ARG A 346 -8.38 1.05 14.31
C ARG A 346 -8.43 2.27 13.40
N LEU A 347 -9.48 3.09 13.48
CA LEU A 347 -9.60 4.33 12.69
C LEU A 347 -8.46 5.30 12.99
N PHE A 348 -8.13 5.47 14.28
CA PHE A 348 -7.04 6.32 14.72
C PHE A 348 -5.69 5.92 14.11
N LYS A 349 -5.47 4.62 13.89
CA LYS A 349 -4.24 4.11 13.25
C LYS A 349 -4.31 4.16 11.72
N VAL A 350 -5.40 3.67 11.14
CA VAL A 350 -5.50 3.45 9.69
C VAL A 350 -5.62 4.76 8.93
N ALA A 351 -6.41 5.73 9.42
CA ALA A 351 -6.66 6.95 8.67
C ALA A 351 -5.36 7.76 8.44
N PRO A 352 -4.50 8.04 9.45
CA PRO A 352 -3.24 8.74 9.23
C PRO A 352 -2.24 7.91 8.41
N ALA A 353 -2.17 6.60 8.64
CA ALA A 353 -1.25 5.73 7.90
C ALA A 353 -1.57 5.70 6.40
N CYS A 354 -2.85 5.55 6.04
CA CYS A 354 -3.30 5.59 4.65
C CYS A 354 -3.07 6.98 4.04
N ALA A 355 -3.41 8.05 4.75
CA ALA A 355 -3.27 9.43 4.29
C ALA A 355 -1.82 9.77 3.92
N ILE A 356 -0.88 9.50 4.82
CA ILE A 356 0.55 9.77 4.63
C ILE A 356 1.10 8.92 3.49
N MET A 357 0.78 7.62 3.49
CA MET A 357 1.31 6.68 2.50
C MET A 357 0.92 7.10 1.09
N ILE A 358 -0.37 7.32 0.83
CA ILE A 358 -0.84 7.64 -0.53
C ILE A 358 -0.41 9.04 -0.96
N SER A 359 -0.41 10.02 -0.05
CA SER A 359 -0.01 11.38 -0.41
C SER A 359 1.48 11.46 -0.76
N SER A 360 2.35 10.76 -0.04
CA SER A 360 3.77 10.63 -0.39
C SER A 360 3.96 9.86 -1.70
N PHE A 361 3.20 8.78 -1.92
CA PHE A 361 3.29 7.99 -3.15
C PHE A 361 2.86 8.78 -4.39
N GLU A 362 1.72 9.47 -4.33
CA GLU A 362 1.20 10.30 -5.43
C GLU A 362 2.08 11.52 -5.70
N TYR A 363 2.60 12.16 -4.64
CA TYR A 363 3.59 13.23 -4.80
C TYR A 363 4.85 12.74 -5.50
N GLY A 364 5.37 11.56 -5.12
CA GLY A 364 6.51 10.93 -5.79
C GLY A 364 6.22 10.62 -7.26
N LYS A 365 5.01 10.12 -7.57
CA LYS A 365 4.57 9.89 -8.95
C LYS A 365 4.52 11.19 -9.76
N SER A 366 3.91 12.24 -9.23
CA SER A 366 3.85 13.57 -9.87
C SER A 366 5.27 14.12 -10.12
N PHE A 367 6.17 14.01 -9.14
CA PHE A 367 7.56 14.42 -9.31
C PHE A 367 8.27 13.68 -10.46
N PHE A 368 8.17 12.35 -10.50
CA PHE A 368 8.79 11.56 -11.58
C PHE A 368 8.11 11.77 -12.93
N TYR A 369 6.82 12.08 -12.93
CA TYR A 369 6.08 12.43 -14.13
C TYR A 369 6.64 13.71 -14.76
N HIS A 370 6.73 14.80 -14.01
CA HIS A 370 7.30 16.07 -14.49
C HIS A 370 8.77 15.89 -14.91
N TYR A 371 9.56 15.14 -14.13
CA TYR A 371 10.94 14.80 -14.50
C TYR A 371 11.03 14.08 -15.85
N ASN A 372 10.15 13.12 -16.13
CA ASN A 372 10.14 12.38 -17.41
C ASN A 372 9.70 13.27 -18.57
N VAL A 373 8.75 14.19 -18.35
CA VAL A 373 8.30 15.16 -19.34
C VAL A 373 9.44 16.12 -19.71
N ASP A 374 10.14 16.65 -18.72
CA ASP A 374 11.26 17.57 -18.93
C ASP A 374 12.40 16.90 -19.70
N GLN A 375 12.78 15.68 -19.30
CA GLN A 375 13.80 14.89 -20.01
C GLN A 375 13.41 14.61 -21.47
N HIS A 376 12.14 14.35 -21.76
CA HIS A 376 11.67 14.15 -23.12
C HIS A 376 11.69 15.44 -23.94
N ASN A 377 11.28 16.56 -23.34
CA ASN A 377 11.32 17.87 -23.99
C ASN A 377 12.77 18.29 -24.31
N GLU A 378 13.70 18.08 -23.38
CA GLU A 378 15.14 18.31 -23.61
C GLU A 378 15.68 17.43 -24.74
N ALA A 379 15.33 16.15 -24.76
CA ALA A 379 15.73 15.23 -25.82
C ALA A 379 15.22 15.68 -27.20
N LEU A 380 13.99 16.19 -27.30
CA LEU A 380 13.44 16.74 -28.55
C LEU A 380 14.17 18.01 -29.01
N LEU A 381 14.54 18.89 -28.06
CA LEU A 381 15.29 20.11 -28.36
C LEU A 381 16.73 19.81 -28.80
N ALA A 382 17.34 18.73 -28.30
CA ALA A 382 18.68 18.26 -28.68
C ALA A 382 18.75 17.65 -30.10
N ILE A 383 17.62 17.38 -30.76
CA ILE A 383 17.61 16.88 -32.15
C ILE A 383 17.99 18.04 -33.10
N PRO A 384 19.12 17.94 -33.85
CA PRO A 384 19.56 18.99 -34.76
C PRO A 384 18.52 19.26 -35.86
N HIS A 385 18.37 20.54 -36.22
CA HIS A 385 17.30 21.08 -37.07
C HIS A 385 17.11 20.36 -38.42
N ASN A 386 18.15 19.68 -38.92
CA ASN A 386 18.17 19.00 -40.22
C ASN A 386 17.36 17.68 -40.27
N ARG A 387 16.84 17.19 -39.14
CA ARG A 387 15.94 16.01 -39.08
C ARG A 387 14.47 16.34 -38.86
N ARG A 388 14.09 17.61 -38.67
CA ARG A 388 12.69 18.00 -38.47
C ARG A 388 11.89 18.10 -39.77
N ILE A 389 12.55 18.10 -40.92
CA ILE A 389 11.94 18.23 -42.25
C ILE A 389 12.31 17.01 -43.10
N THR A 390 11.84 15.84 -42.71
CA THR A 390 11.55 14.79 -43.69
C THR A 390 10.17 14.23 -43.36
N PRO A 391 9.12 14.55 -44.12
CA PRO A 391 7.94 13.71 -44.08
C PRO A 391 8.39 12.32 -44.53
N ALA A 392 7.87 11.28 -43.89
CA ALA A 392 8.10 9.90 -44.28
C ALA A 392 7.69 9.72 -45.75
N ALA A 393 8.64 9.89 -46.66
CA ALA A 393 8.49 9.57 -48.06
C ALA A 393 8.67 8.06 -48.19
N HIS A 394 7.57 7.40 -48.54
CA HIS A 394 7.50 6.15 -49.31
C HIS A 394 8.82 5.37 -49.44
N ALA A 395 8.97 4.33 -48.62
CA ALA A 395 9.78 3.18 -49.00
C ALA A 395 8.93 2.27 -49.91
N SER A 396 8.76 2.71 -51.16
CA SER A 396 8.45 1.83 -52.27
C SER A 396 9.78 1.31 -52.83
N ASP A 397 10.22 0.15 -52.36
CA ASP A 397 11.21 -0.66 -53.09
C ASP A 397 10.55 -1.96 -53.51
N SER A 398 10.01 -1.90 -54.72
CA SER A 398 9.79 -3.02 -55.60
C SER A 398 11.14 -3.62 -56.03
N ALA A 399 11.35 -4.92 -55.78
CA ALA A 399 12.13 -5.75 -56.68
C ALA A 399 11.57 -7.18 -56.68
N PRO A 400 11.62 -7.88 -57.83
CA PRO A 400 10.60 -8.82 -58.25
C PRO A 400 10.86 -10.25 -57.77
N GLY A 401 9.77 -11.00 -57.62
CA GLY A 401 9.84 -12.45 -57.57
C GLY A 401 10.30 -13.02 -58.91
N ASN A 402 11.36 -13.82 -58.88
CA ASN A 402 11.47 -14.99 -59.76
C ASN A 402 12.54 -15.95 -59.23
N CYS A 403 12.10 -17.11 -58.76
CA CYS A 403 12.89 -18.34 -58.70
C CYS A 403 11.89 -19.50 -58.76
N ASP A 404 11.50 -19.84 -59.98
CA ASP A 404 10.95 -21.14 -60.33
C ASP A 404 12.04 -22.23 -60.19
N LYS A 405 11.62 -23.37 -59.62
CA LYS A 405 12.07 -24.76 -59.85
C LYS A 405 13.57 -25.11 -59.74
N PHE A 406 13.88 -26.07 -58.86
CA PHE A 406 14.51 -27.35 -59.24
C PHE A 406 14.46 -28.35 -58.05
N ASN A 407 13.90 -29.54 -58.35
CA ASN A 407 13.94 -30.85 -57.68
C ASN A 407 13.97 -30.98 -56.14
#